data_AF-A0A4P5PAB9-F1
#
_entry.id   AF-A0A4P5PAB9-F1
#
_cell.length_a   1.000
_cell.length_b   1.000
_cell.length_c   1.000
_cell.angle_alpha   90.00
_cell.angle_beta   90.00
_cell.angle_gamma   90.00
#
_symmetry.space_group_name_H-M   'P 1'
#
loop_
_entity.id
_entity.type
_entity.pdbx_description
1 polymer ?
#
loop_
_entity_poly.entity_id
_entity_poly.type
_entity_poly.pdbx_seq_one_letter_code
_entity_poly.pdbx_strand_id
1 'polypeptide(L)'
;MSITKKWLLFWGILGVLFVGMFAIVLTGNFPQFTIPFSVFASDDQGQQEEVLPKLPSLALKEVNDQNLLSDQMAIVEKLNRELQDAESLATSQDLDHSLQMVFGDTGDEKGVFSLYRKIYPVISSEEAEFVQISLLGFGQKLQGETTVTTQRQLWTFTKTDGSRQDYQVDLSYDSKALKTIAAGDAADPNALTITTGDTYLDKSADFETTWTDMADNSSDTRLYQEMKKAGLDPNQIEFQALEKEIPIKVKDGFFELFSAARGDLHHAYLSEFFHSNTPTDGATEYTFNVPTSEKDVASFKVSYDRLKQTITSITKEQ
;
A
#
# COMPACT_ATOMS: atom_id res chain seq x y z
N MET A 1 12.31 40.55 -18.70
CA MET A 1 13.26 41.68 -18.85
C MET A 1 14.12 41.39 -20.08
N SER A 2 14.05 42.20 -21.15
CA SER A 2 14.64 41.84 -22.46
C SER A 2 16.17 41.89 -22.48
N ILE A 3 16.78 41.01 -23.29
CA ILE A 3 18.24 40.78 -23.47
C ILE A 3 19.03 42.07 -23.67
N THR A 4 18.43 43.08 -24.30
CA THR A 4 19.02 44.39 -24.57
C THR A 4 19.41 45.16 -23.30
N LYS A 5 18.67 45.00 -22.19
CA LYS A 5 19.00 45.64 -20.90
C LYS A 5 20.18 44.99 -20.19
N LYS A 6 20.41 43.68 -20.39
CA LYS A 6 21.57 42.96 -19.82
C LYS A 6 22.88 43.37 -20.53
N TRP A 7 22.82 43.62 -21.83
CA TRP A 7 23.98 44.03 -22.62
C TRP A 7 24.45 45.45 -22.29
N LEU A 8 23.54 46.38 -22.03
CA LEU A 8 23.86 47.75 -21.60
C LEU A 8 24.49 47.79 -20.20
N LEU A 9 24.06 46.92 -19.28
CA LEU A 9 24.66 46.83 -17.93
C LEU A 9 26.09 46.28 -17.99
N PHE A 10 26.36 45.31 -18.88
CA PHE A 10 27.69 44.73 -19.07
C PHE A 10 28.70 45.77 -19.58
N TRP A 11 28.34 46.55 -20.60
CA TRP A 11 29.23 47.61 -21.12
C TRP A 11 29.35 48.81 -20.18
N GLY A 12 28.32 49.11 -19.38
CA GLY A 12 28.39 50.14 -18.34
C GLY A 12 29.42 49.80 -17.25
N ILE A 13 29.48 48.54 -16.82
CA ILE A 13 30.46 48.06 -15.84
C ILE A 13 31.87 48.01 -16.45
N LEU A 14 32.00 47.58 -17.71
CA LEU A 14 33.29 47.54 -18.41
C LEU A 14 33.89 48.94 -18.64
N GLY A 15 33.04 49.93 -18.96
CA GLY A 15 33.46 51.33 -19.12
C GLY A 15 33.98 51.94 -17.82
N VAL A 16 33.35 51.65 -16.68
CA VAL A 16 33.80 52.11 -15.35
C VAL A 16 35.12 51.44 -14.94
N LEU A 17 35.31 50.15 -15.28
CA LEU A 17 36.56 49.43 -15.05
C LEU A 17 37.72 49.99 -15.89
N PHE A 18 37.48 50.39 -17.14
CA PHE A 18 38.52 50.92 -18.03
C PHE A 18 38.97 52.34 -17.65
N VAL A 19 38.04 53.20 -17.21
CA VAL A 19 38.36 54.56 -16.74
C VAL A 19 39.03 54.53 -15.35
N GLY A 20 38.63 53.59 -14.48
CA GLY A 20 39.29 53.37 -13.19
C GLY A 20 40.74 52.92 -13.32
N MET A 21 41.07 52.13 -14.35
CA MET A 21 42.42 51.60 -14.53
C MET A 21 43.46 52.69 -14.92
N PHE A 22 43.06 53.75 -15.63
CA PHE A 22 43.95 54.86 -15.99
C PHE A 22 44.26 55.81 -14.82
N ALA A 23 43.36 55.94 -13.84
CA ALA A 23 43.59 56.75 -12.65
C ALA A 23 44.59 56.10 -11.66
N ILE A 24 44.79 54.78 -11.74
CA ILE A 24 45.62 54.00 -10.82
C ILE A 24 47.10 53.98 -11.24
N VAL A 25 47.42 54.19 -12.52
CA VAL A 25 48.82 54.19 -13.01
C VAL A 25 49.62 55.41 -12.55
N LEU A 26 48.99 56.49 -12.08
CA LEU A 26 49.69 57.71 -11.63
C LEU A 26 49.98 57.77 -10.12
N THR A 27 49.41 56.89 -9.29
CA THR A 27 49.50 57.02 -7.81
C THR A 27 50.24 55.89 -7.10
N GLY A 28 50.72 54.87 -7.83
CA GLY A 28 51.65 53.87 -7.31
C GLY A 28 51.15 53.01 -6.14
N ASN A 29 49.84 53.04 -5.84
CA ASN A 29 49.26 52.32 -4.71
C ASN A 29 48.25 51.30 -5.24
N PHE A 30 48.68 50.05 -5.44
CA PHE A 30 47.80 48.96 -5.84
C PHE A 30 46.94 48.52 -4.64
N PRO A 31 45.60 48.56 -4.74
CA PRO A 31 44.76 47.85 -3.80
C PRO A 31 45.00 46.35 -3.96
N GLN A 32 45.13 45.61 -2.87
CA GLN A 32 45.06 44.15 -2.89
C GLN A 32 43.64 43.75 -3.33
N PHE A 33 43.45 43.49 -4.62
CA PHE A 33 42.25 42.85 -5.13
C PHE A 33 42.34 41.35 -4.87
N THR A 34 41.83 40.91 -3.73
CA THR A 34 41.42 39.51 -3.54
C THR A 34 40.15 39.33 -4.36
N ILE A 35 40.27 38.74 -5.54
CA ILE A 35 39.10 38.27 -6.30
C ILE A 35 38.52 37.09 -5.51
N PRO A 36 37.30 37.18 -4.96
CA PRO A 36 36.67 36.03 -4.35
C PRO A 36 36.37 35.02 -5.48
N PHE A 37 37.13 33.93 -5.53
CA PHE A 37 36.89 32.83 -6.47
C PHE A 37 35.51 32.17 -6.29
N SER A 38 34.70 32.61 -5.32
CA SER A 38 33.30 32.20 -5.13
C SER A 38 32.35 32.63 -6.26
N VAL A 39 32.78 33.50 -7.19
CA VAL A 39 32.00 33.86 -8.39
C VAL A 39 32.33 32.96 -9.59
N PHE A 40 33.40 32.16 -9.50
CA PHE A 40 33.80 31.17 -10.51
C PHE A 40 33.70 29.73 -10.03
N ALA A 41 33.38 29.50 -8.75
CA ALA A 41 32.72 28.27 -8.37
C ALA A 41 31.40 28.26 -9.13
N SER A 42 31.28 27.39 -10.12
CA SER A 42 29.98 27.03 -10.67
C SER A 42 29.05 26.84 -9.48
N ASP A 43 27.90 27.50 -9.53
CA ASP A 43 26.74 27.06 -8.76
C ASP A 43 26.47 25.62 -9.21
N ASP A 44 27.18 24.64 -8.63
CA ASP A 44 26.52 23.44 -8.15
C ASP A 44 25.53 23.98 -7.13
N GLN A 45 24.39 24.46 -7.64
CA GLN A 45 23.16 24.42 -6.89
C GLN A 45 23.04 22.96 -6.54
N GLY A 46 23.54 22.60 -5.36
CA GLY A 46 23.26 21.31 -4.75
C GLY A 46 21.76 21.19 -4.86
N GLN A 47 21.30 20.34 -5.78
CA GLN A 47 19.90 20.06 -5.96
C GLN A 47 19.43 19.73 -4.56
N GLN A 48 18.57 20.58 -4.02
CA GLN A 48 18.04 20.42 -2.67
C GLN A 48 17.55 18.99 -2.60
N GLU A 49 18.19 18.19 -1.76
CA GLU A 49 17.99 16.74 -1.75
C GLU A 49 16.50 16.50 -1.57
N GLU A 50 15.85 15.92 -2.59
CA GLU A 50 14.40 15.79 -2.62
C GLU A 50 13.98 14.93 -1.43
N VAL A 51 13.43 15.55 -0.38
CA VAL A 51 13.01 14.84 0.82
C VAL A 51 11.70 14.14 0.52
N LEU A 52 11.68 12.81 0.64
CA LEU A 52 10.46 12.03 0.46
C LEU A 52 9.46 12.32 1.61
N PRO A 53 8.16 12.48 1.30
CA PRO A 53 7.14 12.68 2.33
C PRO A 53 6.99 11.42 3.19
N LYS A 54 6.78 11.60 4.50
CA LYS A 54 6.38 10.48 5.38
C LYS A 54 4.91 10.17 5.14
N LEU A 55 4.58 8.90 4.97
CA LEU A 55 3.19 8.44 4.82
C LEU A 55 2.64 7.91 6.16
N PRO A 56 1.31 7.96 6.38
CA PRO A 56 0.67 7.21 7.45
C PRO A 56 0.97 5.71 7.32
N SER A 57 1.13 5.03 8.44
CA SER A 57 1.41 3.59 8.50
C SER A 57 0.53 2.93 9.56
N LEU A 58 0.07 1.71 9.28
CA LEU A 58 -0.58 0.86 10.27
C LEU A 58 0.43 0.46 11.35
N ALA A 59 -0.02 0.46 12.60
CA ALA A 59 0.77 0.05 13.76
C ALA A 59 0.46 -1.42 14.10
N LEU A 60 1.15 -2.37 13.46
CA LEU A 60 0.90 -3.81 13.69
C LEU A 60 1.10 -4.24 15.14
N LYS A 61 2.05 -3.63 15.88
CA LYS A 61 2.23 -3.86 17.32
C LYS A 61 0.95 -3.67 18.15
N GLU A 62 0.03 -2.83 17.68
CA GLU A 62 -1.22 -2.52 18.39
C GLU A 62 -2.37 -3.46 17.98
N VAL A 63 -2.18 -4.24 16.91
CA VAL A 63 -3.19 -5.16 16.40
C VAL A 63 -3.11 -6.47 17.17
N ASN A 64 -4.26 -6.88 17.73
CA ASN A 64 -4.45 -8.23 18.25
C ASN A 64 -5.28 -9.03 17.25
N ASP A 65 -4.64 -9.92 16.52
CA ASP A 65 -5.26 -10.65 15.41
C ASP A 65 -6.38 -11.61 15.88
N GLN A 66 -6.29 -12.13 17.10
CA GLN A 66 -7.32 -13.01 17.68
C GLN A 66 -8.60 -12.24 18.03
N ASN A 67 -8.45 -11.06 18.63
CA ASN A 67 -9.59 -10.17 18.88
C ASN A 67 -10.19 -9.70 17.57
N LEU A 68 -9.34 -9.32 16.60
CA LEU A 68 -9.79 -8.92 15.28
C LEU A 68 -10.60 -10.04 14.60
N LEU A 69 -10.09 -11.28 14.61
CA LEU A 69 -10.81 -12.46 14.12
C LEU A 69 -12.15 -12.65 14.83
N SER A 70 -12.15 -12.59 16.16
CA SER A 70 -13.37 -12.76 16.95
C SER A 70 -14.43 -11.73 16.55
N ASP A 71 -14.02 -10.48 16.34
CA ASP A 71 -14.91 -9.42 15.88
C ASP A 71 -15.43 -9.68 14.46
N GLN A 72 -14.57 -10.18 13.55
CA GLN A 72 -14.98 -10.54 12.19
C GLN A 72 -15.99 -11.69 12.18
N MET A 73 -15.76 -12.70 13.01
CA MET A 73 -16.66 -13.85 13.13
C MET A 73 -18.01 -13.44 13.71
N ALA A 74 -18.02 -12.52 14.69
CA ALA A 74 -19.27 -11.95 15.20
C ALA A 74 -20.07 -11.19 14.13
N ILE A 75 -19.39 -10.52 13.19
CA ILE A 75 -20.03 -9.89 12.03
C ILE A 75 -20.63 -10.94 11.08
N VAL A 76 -19.89 -12.01 10.77
CA VAL A 76 -20.40 -13.13 9.95
C VAL A 76 -21.62 -13.78 10.60
N GLU A 77 -21.59 -14.01 11.92
CA GLU A 77 -22.72 -14.58 12.66
C GLU A 77 -23.95 -13.65 12.68
N LYS A 78 -23.74 -12.34 12.74
CA LYS A 78 -24.83 -11.37 12.59
C LYS A 78 -25.42 -11.41 11.19
N LEU A 79 -24.60 -11.36 10.14
CA LEU A 79 -25.07 -11.45 8.76
C LEU A 79 -25.85 -12.74 8.49
N ASN A 80 -25.35 -13.88 8.95
CA ASN A 80 -26.07 -15.15 8.81
C ASN A 80 -27.44 -15.13 9.49
N ARG A 81 -27.61 -14.40 10.60
CA ARG A 81 -28.92 -14.24 11.25
C ARG A 81 -29.83 -13.27 10.51
N GLU A 82 -29.31 -12.10 10.14
CA GLU A 82 -30.09 -11.05 9.47
C GLU A 82 -30.50 -11.45 8.04
N LEU A 83 -29.79 -12.39 7.41
CA LEU A 83 -30.03 -12.85 6.03
C LEU A 83 -30.68 -14.25 5.97
N GLN A 84 -31.09 -14.80 7.12
CA GLN A 84 -31.73 -16.11 7.18
C GLN A 84 -33.16 -16.09 6.62
N ASP A 85 -33.88 -14.98 6.81
CA ASP A 85 -35.27 -14.84 6.40
C ASP A 85 -35.39 -14.40 4.94
N ALA A 86 -36.28 -15.03 4.16
CA ALA A 86 -36.46 -14.69 2.74
C ALA A 86 -36.84 -13.21 2.51
N GLU A 87 -37.52 -12.58 3.47
CA GLU A 87 -37.89 -11.16 3.40
C GLU A 87 -36.67 -10.24 3.41
N SER A 88 -35.58 -10.62 4.08
CA SER A 88 -34.32 -9.84 4.13
C SER A 88 -33.63 -9.69 2.76
N LEU A 89 -34.01 -10.53 1.81
CA LEU A 89 -33.45 -10.56 0.46
C LEU A 89 -34.51 -10.26 -0.60
N ALA A 90 -35.75 -9.92 -0.23
CA ALA A 90 -36.83 -9.76 -1.20
C ALA A 90 -36.55 -8.61 -2.19
N THR A 91 -36.01 -7.50 -1.70
CA THR A 91 -35.62 -6.34 -2.51
C THR A 91 -34.21 -5.86 -2.20
N SER A 92 -33.66 -4.99 -3.06
CA SER A 92 -32.38 -4.32 -2.77
C SER A 92 -32.44 -3.46 -1.51
N GLN A 93 -33.62 -2.93 -1.17
CA GLN A 93 -33.84 -2.12 0.04
C GLN A 93 -33.86 -2.99 1.29
N ASP A 94 -34.39 -4.21 1.20
CA ASP A 94 -34.38 -5.16 2.32
C ASP A 94 -32.94 -5.64 2.59
N LEU A 95 -32.18 -5.95 1.53
CA LEU A 95 -30.76 -6.28 1.67
C LEU A 95 -29.98 -5.11 2.28
N ASP A 96 -30.21 -3.89 1.81
CA ASP A 96 -29.59 -2.69 2.38
C ASP A 96 -29.92 -2.54 3.86
N HIS A 97 -31.18 -2.74 4.25
CA HIS A 97 -31.62 -2.70 5.64
C HIS A 97 -30.92 -3.75 6.51
N SER A 98 -30.83 -5.01 6.06
CA SER A 98 -30.11 -6.06 6.79
C SER A 98 -28.62 -5.74 6.94
N LEU A 99 -27.98 -5.17 5.90
CA LEU A 99 -26.60 -4.70 6.00
C LEU A 99 -26.47 -3.53 7.00
N GLN A 100 -27.45 -2.62 7.05
CA GLN A 100 -27.45 -1.52 8.01
C GLN A 100 -27.53 -2.00 9.46
N MET A 101 -28.31 -3.05 9.72
CA MET A 101 -28.41 -3.67 11.05
C MET A 101 -27.08 -4.25 11.56
N VAL A 102 -26.19 -4.63 10.64
CA VAL A 102 -24.87 -5.19 10.97
C VAL A 102 -23.78 -4.11 11.02
N PHE A 103 -23.74 -3.23 10.03
CA PHE A 103 -22.61 -2.31 9.79
C PHE A 103 -22.89 -0.84 10.14
N GLY A 104 -24.14 -0.48 10.44
CA GLY A 104 -24.56 0.92 10.55
C GLY A 104 -24.87 1.52 9.17
N ASP A 105 -24.51 2.78 8.92
CA ASP A 105 -24.87 3.44 7.66
C ASP A 105 -24.28 2.70 6.44
N THR A 106 -25.09 2.46 5.41
CA THR A 106 -24.62 1.86 4.16
C THR A 106 -24.19 2.94 3.18
N GLY A 107 -22.89 3.23 3.15
CA GLY A 107 -22.32 4.28 2.29
C GLY A 107 -22.23 3.93 0.80
N ASP A 108 -22.46 2.66 0.43
CA ASP A 108 -22.30 2.14 -0.94
C ASP A 108 -23.57 1.51 -1.51
N GLU A 109 -24.62 2.33 -1.65
CA GLU A 109 -25.91 1.91 -2.24
C GLU A 109 -25.75 1.21 -3.61
N LYS A 110 -24.77 1.66 -4.42
CA LYS A 110 -24.49 1.08 -5.74
C LYS A 110 -23.92 -0.34 -5.63
N GLY A 111 -22.97 -0.55 -4.73
CA GLY A 111 -22.43 -1.86 -4.43
C GLY A 111 -23.52 -2.81 -3.94
N VAL A 112 -24.38 -2.35 -3.01
CA VAL A 112 -25.51 -3.14 -2.48
C VAL A 112 -26.47 -3.53 -3.60
N PHE A 113 -26.86 -2.58 -4.45
CA PHE A 113 -27.73 -2.86 -5.60
C PHE A 113 -27.08 -3.85 -6.59
N SER A 114 -25.77 -3.72 -6.82
CA SER A 114 -25.01 -4.64 -7.68
C SER A 114 -24.98 -6.06 -7.12
N LEU A 115 -24.73 -6.20 -5.81
CA LEU A 115 -24.80 -7.48 -5.10
C LEU A 115 -26.20 -8.07 -5.22
N TYR A 116 -27.25 -7.29 -4.90
CA TYR A 116 -28.64 -7.74 -4.99
C TYR A 116 -28.95 -8.28 -6.39
N ARG A 117 -28.64 -7.50 -7.44
CA ARG A 117 -28.89 -7.92 -8.83
C ARG A 117 -28.19 -9.24 -9.17
N LYS A 118 -27.03 -9.49 -8.56
CA LYS A 118 -26.25 -10.71 -8.81
C LYS A 118 -26.86 -11.94 -8.16
N ILE A 119 -27.33 -11.82 -6.92
CA ILE A 119 -27.95 -12.92 -6.17
C ILE A 119 -29.43 -13.11 -6.53
N TYR A 120 -30.11 -12.07 -7.04
CA TYR A 120 -31.54 -12.06 -7.36
C TYR A 120 -32.02 -13.28 -8.17
N PRO A 121 -31.33 -13.72 -9.25
CA PRO A 121 -31.77 -14.90 -10.01
C PRO A 121 -31.83 -16.18 -9.18
N VAL A 122 -31.01 -16.28 -8.13
CA VAL A 122 -30.98 -17.44 -7.23
C VAL A 122 -32.10 -17.32 -6.20
N ILE A 123 -32.20 -16.18 -5.51
CA ILE A 123 -33.19 -15.99 -4.44
C ILE A 123 -34.65 -15.89 -4.95
N SER A 124 -34.88 -15.42 -6.17
CA SER A 124 -36.22 -15.27 -6.75
C SER A 124 -36.79 -16.56 -7.35
N SER A 125 -35.97 -17.61 -7.46
CA SER A 125 -36.33 -18.83 -8.19
C SER A 125 -37.25 -19.79 -7.41
N GLU A 126 -37.63 -19.49 -6.15
CA GLU A 126 -38.19 -20.46 -5.19
C GLU A 126 -37.26 -21.67 -4.91
N GLU A 127 -36.09 -21.74 -5.55
CA GLU A 127 -35.14 -22.84 -5.39
C GLU A 127 -34.14 -22.59 -4.27
N ALA A 128 -33.87 -21.35 -3.85
CA ALA A 128 -32.90 -21.07 -2.79
C ALA A 128 -33.48 -21.37 -1.40
N GLU A 129 -32.96 -22.41 -0.73
CA GLU A 129 -33.42 -22.81 0.61
C GLU A 129 -32.57 -22.20 1.73
N PHE A 130 -31.27 -22.01 1.51
CA PHE A 130 -30.35 -21.63 2.58
C PHE A 130 -29.20 -20.75 2.08
N VAL A 131 -28.95 -19.66 2.81
CA VAL A 131 -27.79 -18.78 2.64
C VAL A 131 -26.81 -19.07 3.77
N GLN A 132 -25.57 -19.38 3.42
CA GLN A 132 -24.46 -19.49 4.36
C GLN A 132 -23.38 -18.48 4.02
N ILE A 133 -23.02 -17.65 4.99
CA ILE A 133 -21.91 -16.72 4.89
C ILE A 133 -20.76 -17.27 5.71
N SER A 134 -19.61 -17.40 5.06
CA SER A 134 -18.36 -17.85 5.68
C SER A 134 -17.25 -16.82 5.47
N LEU A 135 -16.31 -16.76 6.40
CA LEU A 135 -15.15 -15.87 6.29
C LEU A 135 -14.08 -16.54 5.43
N LEU A 136 -13.59 -15.86 4.38
CA LEU A 136 -12.44 -16.31 3.58
C LEU A 136 -11.16 -15.59 3.97
N GLY A 137 -11.27 -14.33 4.40
CA GLY A 137 -10.13 -13.52 4.77
C GLY A 137 -10.55 -12.21 5.43
N PHE A 138 -9.64 -11.62 6.18
CA PHE A 138 -9.88 -10.36 6.86
C PHE A 138 -8.59 -9.59 7.11
N GLY A 139 -8.72 -8.29 7.35
CA GLY A 139 -7.60 -7.47 7.75
C GLY A 139 -7.98 -6.01 7.91
N GLN A 140 -7.01 -5.14 7.74
CA GLN A 140 -7.20 -3.71 7.86
C GLN A 140 -6.43 -2.96 6.78
N LYS A 141 -6.98 -1.81 6.38
CA LYS A 141 -6.43 -0.94 5.35
C LYS A 141 -6.51 0.51 5.80
N LEU A 142 -5.51 1.32 5.44
CA LEU A 142 -5.57 2.76 5.54
C LEU A 142 -6.37 3.35 4.39
N GLN A 143 -7.41 4.10 4.74
CA GLN A 143 -8.14 4.99 3.85
C GLN A 143 -7.87 6.43 4.29
N GLY A 144 -6.89 7.07 3.65
CA GLY A 144 -6.32 8.33 4.13
C GLY A 144 -5.59 8.12 5.46
N GLU A 145 -6.04 8.79 6.52
CA GLU A 145 -5.51 8.63 7.88
C GLU A 145 -6.36 7.70 8.76
N THR A 146 -7.44 7.15 8.21
CA THR A 146 -8.36 6.28 8.95
C THR A 146 -8.15 4.82 8.63
N THR A 147 -8.18 3.98 9.65
CA THR A 147 -8.17 2.52 9.48
C THR A 147 -9.58 2.02 9.23
N VAL A 148 -9.74 1.28 8.14
CA VAL A 148 -10.97 0.53 7.83
C VAL A 148 -10.68 -0.96 7.89
N THR A 149 -11.66 -1.73 8.34
CA THR A 149 -11.60 -3.18 8.34
C THR A 149 -11.97 -3.68 6.96
N THR A 150 -11.26 -4.69 6.47
CA THR A 150 -11.55 -5.38 5.22
C THR A 150 -11.92 -6.82 5.49
N GLN A 151 -12.89 -7.34 4.75
CA GLN A 151 -13.39 -8.69 4.91
C GLN A 151 -13.73 -9.30 3.56
N ARG A 152 -13.25 -10.52 3.31
CA ARG A 152 -13.67 -11.35 2.18
C ARG A 152 -14.51 -12.48 2.70
N GLN A 153 -15.69 -12.63 2.11
CA GLN A 153 -16.68 -13.61 2.51
C GLN A 153 -17.05 -14.52 1.34
N LEU A 154 -17.46 -15.74 1.66
CA LEU A 154 -18.09 -16.68 0.74
C LEU A 154 -19.58 -16.74 1.08
N TRP A 155 -20.42 -16.34 0.14
CA TRP A 155 -21.87 -16.41 0.24
C TRP A 155 -22.36 -17.59 -0.59
N THR A 156 -22.74 -18.67 0.09
CA THR A 156 -23.21 -19.91 -0.51
C THR A 156 -24.72 -19.98 -0.45
N PHE A 157 -25.35 -20.09 -1.61
CA PHE A 157 -26.77 -20.31 -1.76
C PHE A 157 -26.99 -21.78 -2.12
N THR A 158 -27.68 -22.53 -1.27
CA THR A 158 -28.03 -23.93 -1.53
C THR A 158 -29.44 -24.01 -2.08
N LYS A 159 -29.60 -24.72 -3.21
CA LYS A 159 -30.88 -24.93 -3.84
C LYS A 159 -31.63 -26.17 -3.33
N THR A 160 -32.93 -26.27 -3.59
CA THR A 160 -33.79 -27.42 -3.28
C THR A 160 -33.30 -28.74 -3.90
N ASP A 161 -32.59 -28.68 -5.03
CA ASP A 161 -31.97 -29.84 -5.69
C ASP A 161 -30.60 -30.24 -5.10
N GLY A 162 -30.13 -29.50 -4.08
CA GLY A 162 -28.84 -29.68 -3.42
C GLY A 162 -27.67 -29.03 -4.15
N SER A 163 -27.89 -28.37 -5.29
CA SER A 163 -26.85 -27.60 -5.97
C SER A 163 -26.49 -26.33 -5.20
N ARG A 164 -25.25 -25.88 -5.35
CA ARG A 164 -24.71 -24.71 -4.66
C ARG A 164 -24.30 -23.64 -5.65
N GLN A 165 -24.61 -22.39 -5.31
CA GLN A 165 -24.14 -21.21 -6.02
C GLN A 165 -23.35 -20.34 -5.05
N ASP A 166 -22.06 -20.15 -5.34
CA ASP A 166 -21.14 -19.45 -4.48
C ASP A 166 -20.74 -18.09 -5.06
N TYR A 167 -20.77 -17.08 -4.21
CA TYR A 167 -20.32 -15.72 -4.51
C TYR A 167 -19.24 -15.30 -3.54
N GLN A 168 -18.18 -14.69 -4.05
CA GLN A 168 -17.20 -14.02 -3.21
C GLN A 168 -17.65 -12.57 -3.01
N VAL A 169 -17.76 -12.15 -1.75
CA VAL A 169 -18.14 -10.78 -1.39
C VAL A 169 -16.98 -10.12 -0.64
N ASP A 170 -16.45 -9.04 -1.19
CA ASP A 170 -15.41 -8.21 -0.59
C ASP A 170 -16.05 -6.96 0.02
N LEU A 171 -15.79 -6.72 1.30
CA LEU A 171 -16.36 -5.66 2.12
C LEU A 171 -15.25 -4.79 2.71
N SER A 172 -15.51 -3.48 2.81
CA SER A 172 -14.76 -2.61 3.71
C SER A 172 -15.70 -1.77 4.56
N TYR A 173 -15.40 -1.65 5.85
CA TYR A 173 -16.27 -0.97 6.81
C TYR A 173 -15.46 -0.36 7.97
N ASP A 174 -16.08 0.58 8.67
CA ASP A 174 -15.60 1.08 9.96
C ASP A 174 -16.63 0.79 11.07
N SER A 175 -16.45 1.37 12.25
CA SER A 175 -17.35 1.15 13.40
C SER A 175 -18.76 1.74 13.23
N LYS A 176 -19.02 2.47 12.15
CA LYS A 176 -20.27 3.22 11.94
C LYS A 176 -20.92 2.97 10.58
N ALA A 177 -20.15 2.54 9.58
CA ALA A 177 -20.64 2.44 8.23
C ALA A 177 -19.94 1.35 7.40
N LEU A 178 -20.73 0.72 6.54
CA LEU A 178 -20.23 -0.04 5.39
C LEU A 178 -19.74 0.97 4.32
N LYS A 179 -18.47 0.88 3.94
CA LYS A 179 -17.84 1.81 2.98
C LYS A 179 -17.90 1.31 1.56
N THR A 180 -17.63 0.03 1.34
CA THR A 180 -17.64 -0.58 0.01
C THR A 180 -18.12 -2.00 0.09
N ILE A 181 -18.86 -2.45 -0.93
CA ILE A 181 -19.22 -3.85 -1.12
C ILE A 181 -19.11 -4.23 -2.60
N ALA A 182 -18.41 -5.32 -2.87
CA ALA A 182 -18.21 -5.83 -4.22
C ALA A 182 -18.43 -7.35 -4.25
N ALA A 183 -19.06 -7.85 -5.31
CA ALA A 183 -19.42 -9.26 -5.44
C ALA A 183 -18.89 -9.88 -6.74
N GLY A 184 -18.02 -10.88 -6.59
CA GLY A 184 -17.44 -11.72 -7.64
C GLY A 184 -18.08 -13.11 -7.69
N ASP A 185 -17.90 -13.84 -8.79
CA ASP A 185 -18.23 -15.27 -8.78
C ASP A 185 -17.12 -15.96 -7.98
N ALA A 186 -17.47 -16.94 -7.15
CA ALA A 186 -16.44 -17.66 -6.42
C ALA A 186 -15.52 -18.39 -7.43
N ALA A 187 -14.23 -18.06 -7.41
CA ALA A 187 -13.26 -18.65 -8.33
C ALA A 187 -12.90 -20.10 -7.95
N ASP A 188 -13.04 -20.45 -6.66
CA ASP A 188 -12.71 -21.77 -6.12
C ASP A 188 -13.85 -22.28 -5.22
N PRO A 189 -14.54 -23.37 -5.60
CA PRO A 189 -15.58 -23.99 -4.78
C PRO A 189 -15.03 -24.70 -3.52
N ASN A 190 -13.71 -24.87 -3.42
CA ASN A 190 -13.03 -25.42 -2.24
C ASN A 190 -12.26 -24.36 -1.45
N ALA A 191 -12.62 -23.09 -1.61
CA ALA A 191 -11.99 -22.00 -0.89
C ALA A 191 -12.01 -22.26 0.63
N LEU A 192 -10.83 -22.18 1.24
CA LEU A 192 -10.66 -22.48 2.65
C LEU A 192 -11.20 -21.33 3.49
N THR A 193 -12.13 -21.65 4.38
CA THR A 193 -12.75 -20.68 5.28
C THR A 193 -11.92 -20.51 6.54
N ILE A 194 -11.91 -19.29 7.09
CA ILE A 194 -11.35 -18.98 8.39
C ILE A 194 -12.38 -19.27 9.48
N THR A 195 -11.92 -19.90 10.57
CA THR A 195 -12.75 -20.20 11.75
C THR A 195 -12.08 -19.72 13.03
N THR A 196 -12.84 -19.61 14.12
CA THR A 196 -12.29 -19.26 15.44
C THR A 196 -11.30 -20.30 16.00
N GLY A 197 -11.29 -21.51 15.42
CA GLY A 197 -10.32 -22.56 15.75
C GLY A 197 -8.94 -22.35 15.11
N ASP A 198 -8.77 -21.36 14.23
CA ASP A 198 -7.52 -21.13 13.51
C ASP A 198 -6.49 -20.44 14.43
N THR A 199 -5.78 -21.24 15.22
CA THR A 199 -4.81 -20.80 16.26
C THR A 199 -3.56 -20.06 15.74
N TYR A 200 -3.39 -19.87 14.43
CA TYR A 200 -2.17 -19.35 13.81
C TYR A 200 -2.23 -17.86 13.44
N LEU A 201 -3.23 -17.14 13.93
CA LEU A 201 -3.44 -15.73 13.57
C LEU A 201 -2.66 -14.75 14.45
N ASP A 202 -2.23 -15.12 15.66
CA ASP A 202 -1.67 -14.20 16.68
C ASP A 202 -0.22 -13.72 16.44
N LYS A 203 0.15 -13.35 15.20
CA LYS A 203 1.56 -13.20 14.80
C LYS A 203 1.87 -12.02 13.89
N SER A 204 1.01 -11.02 13.75
CA SER A 204 1.38 -9.81 13.01
C SER A 204 2.63 -9.10 13.57
N ALA A 205 2.91 -9.22 14.87
CA ALA A 205 4.16 -8.76 15.49
C ALA A 205 5.41 -9.53 15.01
N ASP A 206 5.28 -10.83 14.69
CA ASP A 206 6.37 -11.64 14.15
C ASP A 206 6.74 -11.15 12.74
N PHE A 207 5.75 -10.78 11.95
CA PHE A 207 5.98 -10.16 10.65
C PHE A 207 6.73 -8.84 10.81
N GLU A 208 6.31 -7.95 11.71
CA GLU A 208 6.98 -6.67 11.91
C GLU A 208 8.46 -6.84 12.30
N THR A 209 8.77 -7.84 13.13
CA THR A 209 10.15 -8.20 13.48
C THR A 209 10.91 -8.68 12.23
N THR A 210 10.32 -9.61 11.47
CA THR A 210 10.91 -10.14 10.23
C THR A 210 11.18 -9.04 9.20
N TRP A 211 10.23 -8.11 9.04
CA TRP A 211 10.35 -6.97 8.14
C TRP A 211 11.45 -6.01 8.59
N THR A 212 11.52 -5.70 9.88
CA THR A 212 12.55 -4.82 10.45
C THR A 212 13.94 -5.40 10.23
N ASP A 213 14.13 -6.69 10.55
CA ASP A 213 15.42 -7.37 10.32
C ASP A 213 15.80 -7.37 8.83
N MET A 214 14.84 -7.60 7.94
CA MET A 214 15.08 -7.51 6.50
C MET A 214 15.47 -6.09 6.07
N ALA A 215 14.76 -5.08 6.56
CA ALA A 215 15.01 -3.68 6.25
C ALA A 215 16.41 -3.24 6.72
N ASP A 216 16.81 -3.62 7.94
CA ASP A 216 18.13 -3.29 8.49
C ASP A 216 19.27 -3.95 7.72
N ASN A 217 19.09 -5.19 7.27
CA ASN A 217 20.13 -5.93 6.54
C ASN A 217 20.17 -5.62 5.04
N SER A 218 19.06 -5.14 4.46
CA SER A 218 18.90 -4.98 3.00
C SER A 218 18.85 -3.52 2.55
N SER A 219 18.96 -2.57 3.48
CA SER A 219 19.06 -1.14 3.17
C SER A 219 20.52 -0.74 2.95
N ASP A 220 20.82 -0.19 1.78
CA ASP A 220 22.12 0.39 1.46
C ASP A 220 21.94 1.63 0.56
N THR A 221 21.83 2.79 1.21
CA THR A 221 21.69 4.09 0.53
C THR A 221 22.93 4.44 -0.28
N ARG A 222 24.13 3.99 0.13
CA ARG A 222 25.37 4.23 -0.62
C ARG A 222 25.35 3.45 -1.93
N LEU A 223 25.00 2.17 -1.87
CA LEU A 223 24.81 1.33 -3.06
C LEU A 223 23.78 1.97 -4.00
N TYR A 224 22.63 2.40 -3.49
CA TYR A 224 21.64 3.09 -4.31
C TYR A 224 22.22 4.31 -5.04
N GLN A 225 23.00 5.17 -4.37
CA GLN A 225 23.62 6.34 -5.01
C GLN A 225 24.67 5.96 -6.07
N GLU A 226 25.42 4.88 -5.86
CA GLU A 226 26.36 4.32 -6.84
C GLU A 226 25.60 3.81 -8.08
N MET A 227 24.54 3.02 -7.86
CA MET A 227 23.69 2.51 -8.92
C MET A 227 22.98 3.63 -9.69
N LYS A 228 22.53 4.69 -8.99
CA LYS A 228 21.88 5.86 -9.59
C LYS A 228 22.78 6.57 -10.60
N LYS A 229 24.07 6.69 -10.30
CA LYS A 229 25.06 7.24 -11.25
C LYS A 229 25.26 6.35 -12.47
N ALA A 230 25.10 5.04 -12.30
CA ALA A 230 25.23 4.04 -13.35
C ALA A 230 23.92 3.74 -14.11
N GLY A 231 22.82 4.43 -13.79
CA GLY A 231 21.55 4.30 -14.51
C GLY A 231 20.52 3.33 -13.92
N LEU A 232 20.66 2.93 -12.64
CA LEU A 232 19.76 2.01 -11.91
C LEU A 232 19.44 0.72 -12.69
N ASP A 233 20.38 -0.23 -12.68
CA ASP A 233 20.22 -1.52 -13.35
C ASP A 233 20.27 -2.67 -12.32
N PRO A 234 19.27 -3.57 -12.27
CA PRO A 234 19.28 -4.73 -11.37
C PRO A 234 20.42 -5.71 -11.65
N ASN A 235 21.08 -5.64 -12.81
CA ASN A 235 22.18 -6.53 -13.17
C ASN A 235 23.55 -6.09 -12.62
N GLN A 236 23.61 -4.98 -11.87
CA GLN A 236 24.87 -4.53 -11.24
C GLN A 236 25.31 -5.54 -10.17
N ILE A 237 26.61 -5.83 -10.13
CA ILE A 237 27.19 -6.91 -9.31
C ILE A 237 26.93 -6.68 -7.83
N GLU A 238 27.06 -5.43 -7.39
CA GLU A 238 26.87 -5.01 -6.01
C GLU A 238 25.41 -5.21 -5.56
N PHE A 239 24.45 -4.92 -6.43
CA PHE A 239 23.04 -5.20 -6.15
C PHE A 239 22.73 -6.70 -6.14
N GLN A 240 23.24 -7.46 -7.11
CA GLN A 240 23.05 -8.92 -7.12
C GLN A 240 23.67 -9.59 -5.89
N ALA A 241 24.72 -9.02 -5.31
CA ALA A 241 25.30 -9.50 -4.05
C ALA A 241 24.33 -9.26 -2.88
N LEU A 242 23.82 -8.03 -2.74
CA LEU A 242 22.80 -7.69 -1.75
C LEU A 242 21.57 -8.59 -1.90
N GLU A 243 21.01 -8.68 -3.11
CA GLU A 243 19.82 -9.47 -3.39
C GLU A 243 20.00 -10.95 -2.99
N LYS A 244 21.18 -11.54 -3.17
CA LYS A 244 21.45 -12.95 -2.79
C LYS A 244 21.39 -13.18 -1.28
N GLU A 245 21.76 -12.21 -0.47
CA GLU A 245 21.76 -12.33 1.00
C GLU A 245 20.35 -12.28 1.61
N ILE A 246 19.37 -11.83 0.83
CA ILE A 246 17.99 -11.67 1.29
C ILE A 246 17.29 -13.04 1.38
N PRO A 247 16.69 -13.40 2.54
CA PRO A 247 16.06 -14.69 2.77
C PRO A 247 14.62 -14.76 2.21
N ILE A 248 14.41 -14.31 0.97
CA ILE A 248 13.11 -14.32 0.28
C ILE A 248 13.15 -15.30 -0.88
N LYS A 249 12.06 -16.04 -1.11
CA LYS A 249 11.98 -17.04 -2.18
C LYS A 249 11.80 -16.40 -3.56
N VAL A 250 10.91 -15.42 -3.68
CA VAL A 250 10.61 -14.70 -4.94
C VAL A 250 10.99 -13.23 -4.77
N LYS A 251 12.03 -12.82 -5.49
CA LYS A 251 12.67 -11.49 -5.33
C LYS A 251 12.31 -10.52 -6.46
N ASP A 252 11.40 -10.90 -7.34
CA ASP A 252 11.08 -10.17 -8.58
C ASP A 252 10.71 -8.70 -8.34
N GLY A 253 10.09 -8.35 -7.22
CA GLY A 253 9.77 -6.95 -6.87
C GLY A 253 10.77 -6.27 -5.92
N PHE A 254 11.84 -6.95 -5.52
CA PHE A 254 12.79 -6.42 -4.52
C PHE A 254 13.61 -5.25 -5.09
N PHE A 255 14.06 -5.35 -6.34
CA PHE A 255 14.79 -4.26 -6.99
C PHE A 255 13.94 -2.99 -7.10
N GLU A 256 12.69 -3.12 -7.52
CA GLU A 256 11.75 -2.00 -7.61
C GLU A 256 11.50 -1.37 -6.24
N LEU A 257 11.38 -2.19 -5.20
CA LEU A 257 11.23 -1.72 -3.82
C LEU A 257 12.48 -0.96 -3.38
N PHE A 258 13.67 -1.55 -3.53
CA PHE A 258 14.94 -0.93 -3.18
C PHE A 258 15.14 0.40 -3.92
N SER A 259 14.83 0.43 -5.21
CA SER A 259 14.90 1.65 -6.03
C SER A 259 13.88 2.69 -5.60
N ALA A 260 12.63 2.30 -5.34
CA ALA A 260 11.56 3.21 -4.92
C ALA A 260 11.88 3.84 -3.55
N ALA A 261 12.39 3.03 -2.63
CA ALA A 261 12.75 3.44 -1.28
C ALA A 261 14.11 4.16 -1.19
N ARG A 262 14.78 4.38 -2.34
CA ARG A 262 16.09 5.04 -2.46
C ARG A 262 17.18 4.37 -1.64
N GLY A 263 17.14 3.04 -1.59
CA GLY A 263 18.06 2.19 -0.85
C GLY A 263 17.80 2.10 0.65
N ASP A 264 16.77 2.78 1.19
CA ASP A 264 16.37 2.69 2.59
C ASP A 264 14.96 2.12 2.72
N LEU A 265 14.86 0.84 3.03
CA LEU A 265 13.59 0.11 3.09
C LEU A 265 12.68 0.57 4.24
N HIS A 266 13.19 1.36 5.20
CA HIS A 266 12.37 2.01 6.23
C HIS A 266 11.47 3.11 5.66
N HIS A 267 11.64 3.49 4.39
CA HIS A 267 10.69 4.34 3.65
C HIS A 267 9.49 3.59 3.06
N ALA A 268 9.33 2.30 3.37
CA ALA A 268 8.12 1.56 3.06
C ALA A 268 7.14 1.61 4.26
N TYR A 269 5.97 2.21 4.03
CA TYR A 269 4.96 2.42 5.06
C TYR A 269 3.82 1.42 4.89
N LEU A 270 3.52 0.64 5.92
CA LEU A 270 2.49 -0.38 5.85
C LEU A 270 1.09 0.26 5.71
N SER A 271 0.40 -0.04 4.62
CA SER A 271 -0.92 0.52 4.34
C SER A 271 -2.06 -0.47 4.48
N GLU A 272 -1.80 -1.77 4.36
CA GLU A 272 -2.82 -2.80 4.45
C GLU A 272 -2.20 -4.12 4.89
N PHE A 273 -2.96 -4.91 5.64
CA PHE A 273 -2.67 -6.34 5.81
C PHE A 273 -3.95 -7.14 5.61
N PHE A 274 -3.81 -8.37 5.14
CA PHE A 274 -4.92 -9.26 4.87
C PHE A 274 -4.56 -10.71 5.15
N HIS A 275 -5.23 -11.31 6.13
CA HIS A 275 -5.13 -12.72 6.45
C HIS A 275 -6.07 -13.54 5.57
N SER A 276 -5.57 -14.64 5.04
CA SER A 276 -6.38 -15.64 4.32
C SER A 276 -5.90 -17.04 4.67
N ASN A 277 -6.81 -18.00 4.62
CA ASN A 277 -6.42 -19.41 4.68
C ASN A 277 -5.93 -19.89 3.32
N THR A 278 -4.89 -20.70 3.34
CA THR A 278 -4.34 -21.38 2.16
C THR A 278 -4.22 -22.87 2.49
N PRO A 279 -4.03 -23.78 1.52
CA PRO A 279 -3.85 -25.22 1.80
C PRO A 279 -2.70 -25.55 2.76
N THR A 280 -1.83 -24.59 3.03
CA THR A 280 -0.76 -24.65 4.03
C THR A 280 -0.98 -23.66 5.19
N ASP A 281 -2.26 -23.40 5.51
CA ASP A 281 -2.83 -22.74 6.70
C ASP A 281 -2.27 -21.38 7.13
N GLY A 282 -1.57 -20.63 6.27
CA GLY A 282 -1.06 -19.34 6.74
C GLY A 282 -0.42 -18.43 5.73
N ALA A 283 -1.20 -17.80 4.85
CA ALA A 283 -0.74 -16.61 4.14
C ALA A 283 -1.28 -15.35 4.82
N THR A 284 -0.41 -14.37 4.97
CA THR A 284 -0.81 -12.98 5.18
C THR A 284 -0.18 -12.15 4.08
N GLU A 285 -0.99 -11.29 3.45
CA GLU A 285 -0.49 -10.29 2.52
C GLU A 285 -0.36 -8.97 3.28
N TYR A 286 0.78 -8.30 3.13
CA TYR A 286 1.03 -6.97 3.66
C TYR A 286 1.33 -6.04 2.48
N THR A 287 0.61 -4.93 2.36
CA THR A 287 0.85 -3.94 1.31
C THR A 287 1.53 -2.73 1.91
N PHE A 288 2.68 -2.36 1.33
CA PHE A 288 3.46 -1.20 1.69
C PHE A 288 3.36 -0.13 0.61
N ASN A 289 3.23 1.11 1.05
CA ASN A 289 3.31 2.30 0.22
C ASN A 289 4.68 2.94 0.37
N VAL A 290 5.32 3.23 -0.75
CA VAL A 290 6.63 3.85 -0.82
C VAL A 290 6.51 5.17 -1.58
N PRO A 291 6.82 6.32 -0.95
CA PRO A 291 6.83 7.61 -1.64
C PRO A 291 7.98 7.64 -2.64
N THR A 292 7.67 7.77 -3.92
CA THR A 292 8.68 7.84 -5.00
C THR A 292 9.02 9.28 -5.39
N SER A 293 8.07 10.19 -5.17
CA SER A 293 8.20 11.65 -5.31
C SER A 293 7.32 12.36 -4.27
N GLU A 294 7.27 13.69 -4.30
CA GLU A 294 6.32 14.48 -3.48
C GLU A 294 4.85 14.10 -3.74
N LYS A 295 4.51 13.57 -4.93
CA LYS A 295 3.13 13.31 -5.36
C LYS A 295 2.84 11.86 -5.72
N ASP A 296 3.86 11.06 -5.94
CA ASP A 296 3.72 9.71 -6.47
C ASP A 296 4.10 8.66 -5.42
N VAL A 297 3.23 7.66 -5.27
CA VAL A 297 3.41 6.54 -4.34
C VAL A 297 3.38 5.24 -5.14
N ALA A 298 4.35 4.37 -4.87
CA ALA A 298 4.36 3.00 -5.38
C ALA A 298 3.90 2.04 -4.29
N SER A 299 3.10 1.04 -4.67
CA SER A 299 2.58 0.02 -3.74
C SER A 299 3.27 -1.32 -3.98
N PHE A 300 3.60 -2.00 -2.89
CA PHE A 300 4.32 -3.28 -2.89
C PHE A 300 3.59 -4.27 -2.00
N LYS A 301 3.25 -5.42 -2.55
CA LYS A 301 2.67 -6.54 -1.83
C LYS A 301 3.78 -7.48 -1.34
N VAL A 302 3.77 -7.76 -0.06
CA VAL A 302 4.69 -8.64 0.65
C VAL A 302 3.90 -9.83 1.18
N SER A 303 4.20 -11.02 0.69
CA SER A 303 3.52 -12.24 1.14
C SER A 303 4.31 -12.91 2.25
N TYR A 304 3.66 -13.18 3.37
CA TYR A 304 4.27 -13.77 4.56
C TYR A 304 3.66 -15.15 4.83
N ASP A 305 4.53 -16.15 4.98
CA ASP A 305 4.15 -17.48 5.45
C ASP A 305 4.19 -17.46 6.98
N ARG A 306 3.00 -17.48 7.59
CA ARG A 306 2.82 -17.41 9.05
C ARG A 306 3.35 -18.65 9.77
N LEU A 307 3.35 -19.81 9.13
CA LEU A 307 3.81 -21.06 9.74
C LEU A 307 5.33 -21.12 9.78
N LYS A 308 5.99 -20.68 8.69
CA LYS A 308 7.44 -20.64 8.61
C LYS A 308 8.04 -19.36 9.20
N GLN A 309 7.22 -18.35 9.45
CA GLN A 309 7.62 -17.01 9.86
C GLN A 309 8.62 -16.37 8.88
N THR A 310 8.33 -16.51 7.57
CA THR A 310 9.23 -16.03 6.50
C THR A 310 8.49 -15.23 5.45
N ILE A 311 9.12 -14.16 4.96
CA ILE A 311 8.68 -13.46 3.76
C ILE A 311 8.94 -14.36 2.54
N THR A 312 7.89 -14.63 1.78
CA THR A 312 7.95 -15.53 0.63
C THR A 312 8.13 -14.79 -0.69
N SER A 313 7.51 -13.62 -0.82
CA SER A 313 7.60 -12.82 -2.04
C SER A 313 7.43 -11.33 -1.77
N ILE A 314 8.04 -10.52 -2.63
CA ILE A 314 7.77 -9.09 -2.78
C ILE A 314 7.38 -8.85 -4.23
N THR A 315 6.26 -8.18 -4.46
CA THR A 315 5.74 -7.86 -5.80
C THR A 315 5.29 -6.41 -5.84
N LYS A 316 5.66 -5.68 -6.89
CA LYS A 316 5.12 -4.33 -7.12
C LYS A 316 3.68 -4.43 -7.65
N GLU A 317 2.77 -3.68 -7.04
CA GLU A 317 1.40 -3.54 -7.55
C GLU A 317 1.39 -2.57 -8.75
N GLN A 318 0.61 -2.90 -9.78
CA GLN A 318 0.54 -2.14 -11.04
C GLN A 318 -0.35 -0.92 -10.95
#